data_AF-A0A437CV01-F1
#
_entry.id   AF-A0A437CV01-F1
#
_cell.length_a   1.000
_cell.length_b   1.000
_cell.length_c   1.000
_cell.angle_alpha   90.00
_cell.angle_beta   90.00
_cell.angle_gamma   90.00
#
_symmetry.space_group_name_H-M   'P 1'
#
loop_
_entity.id
_entity.type
_entity.pdbx_description
1 polymer ?
#
loop_
_entity_poly.entity_id
_entity_poly.type
_entity_poly.pdbx_seq_one_letter_code
_entity_poly.pdbx_strand_id
1 'polypeptide(L)'
;MSLQEMHRRGNGHRLGVGRQQAVGQEEAYRGEPGAPSQRGAAEDGVGPAGAHPGGVGPHRLVTEAHTATNAQGSHWKQKRKFLVEEAMLLNEITCNLFYTSDQSQAGGKETKPEDFGQSSVSSPDGNKVDIEAFSQFTKIITPAITRVVDFAKKLPMFCELPCEDQIILLKGCCMEIMSLRAAVRYDPESETLTLNGEMAVTRDQLKNGGLGVVSDAIFDLGVSLSSFNLDDSEVALLQAVILLSSDRPGLSNVERIERCQEDFLLAFEHYINHRKHKVAHFWPKLLMKVTDLRMIGACHASRFLHLKVECPTELFPPLFLEVFED
;
A
#
# COMPACT_ATOMS: atom_id res chain seq x y z
N MET A 1 -3.54 22.57 -7.38
CA MET A 1 -2.78 21.47 -7.98
C MET A 1 -3.74 20.31 -8.13
N SER A 2 -3.91 19.78 -9.35
CA SER A 2 -4.85 18.68 -9.60
C SER A 2 -4.22 17.30 -9.42
N LEU A 3 -5.00 16.22 -9.24
CA LEU A 3 -4.47 14.84 -9.20
C LEU A 3 -3.65 14.52 -10.45
N GLN A 4 -4.10 14.99 -11.62
CA GLN A 4 -3.34 14.87 -12.86
C GLN A 4 -2.00 15.60 -12.81
N GLU A 5 -1.95 16.79 -12.21
CA GLU A 5 -0.72 17.58 -12.07
C GLU A 5 0.23 16.94 -11.05
N MET A 6 -0.31 16.41 -9.94
CA MET A 6 0.45 15.66 -8.94
C MET A 6 1.05 14.38 -9.51
N HIS A 7 0.31 13.67 -10.37
CA HIS A 7 0.83 12.53 -11.11
C HIS A 7 2.00 12.94 -12.02
N ARG A 8 1.82 13.96 -12.86
CA ARG A 8 2.85 14.45 -13.80
C ARG A 8 4.17 14.84 -13.13
N ARG A 9 4.12 15.48 -11.96
CA ARG A 9 5.34 15.93 -11.25
C ARG A 9 6.21 14.79 -10.70
N GLY A 10 5.66 13.59 -10.50
CA GLY A 10 6.43 12.43 -10.02
C GLY A 10 7.24 11.72 -11.11
N ASN A 11 6.77 11.75 -12.35
CA ASN A 11 7.44 11.06 -13.47
C ASN A 11 8.59 11.88 -14.08
N GLY A 12 8.77 13.14 -13.66
CA GLY A 12 9.79 14.05 -14.18
C GLY A 12 11.23 13.83 -13.70
N HIS A 13 11.49 12.85 -12.83
CA HIS A 13 12.86 12.53 -12.34
C HIS A 13 13.54 11.35 -13.05
N ARG A 14 12.99 10.89 -14.19
CA ARG A 14 13.64 9.88 -15.04
C ARG A 14 13.99 10.41 -16.43
N LEU A 15 14.78 11.48 -16.52
CA LEU A 15 15.52 11.79 -17.75
C LEU A 15 16.89 12.39 -17.40
N GLY A 16 17.95 11.62 -17.66
CA GLY A 16 19.32 12.15 -17.59
C GLY A 16 20.46 11.18 -17.29
N VAL A 17 20.37 9.87 -17.56
CA VAL A 17 21.61 9.06 -17.66
C VAL A 17 22.14 9.21 -19.08
N GLY A 18 23.11 10.11 -19.22
CA GLY A 18 23.83 10.37 -20.45
C GLY A 18 24.45 9.10 -21.00
N ARG A 19 24.10 8.80 -22.27
CA ARG A 19 24.74 7.76 -23.06
C ARG A 19 26.12 8.27 -23.49
N GLN A 20 27.14 8.04 -22.67
CA GLN A 20 28.52 8.22 -23.11
C GLN A 20 28.90 7.02 -23.99
N GLN A 21 29.07 7.30 -25.28
CA GLN A 21 29.72 6.42 -26.24
C GLN A 21 31.19 6.25 -25.82
N ALA A 22 31.55 5.03 -25.40
CA ALA A 22 32.95 4.61 -25.39
C ALA A 22 33.26 4.02 -26.77
N VAL A 23 33.96 4.79 -27.60
CA VAL A 23 34.68 4.33 -28.78
C VAL A 23 36.09 3.96 -28.31
N GLY A 24 36.52 2.71 -28.51
CA GLY A 24 37.84 2.25 -28.08
C GLY A 24 38.19 0.86 -28.60
N GLN A 25 38.66 0.85 -29.85
CA GLN A 25 39.69 -0.02 -30.44
C GLN A 25 39.70 -1.52 -30.10
N GLU A 26 39.27 -2.32 -31.08
CA GLU A 26 39.50 -3.75 -31.19
C GLU A 26 40.75 -3.96 -32.07
N GLU A 27 41.88 -4.36 -31.47
CA GLU A 27 43.05 -4.85 -32.19
C GLU A 27 43.20 -6.36 -32.03
N ALA A 28 43.51 -6.99 -33.16
CA ALA A 28 43.52 -8.40 -33.43
C ALA A 28 44.62 -9.18 -32.67
N TYR A 29 44.34 -10.44 -32.33
CA TYR A 29 45.34 -11.50 -32.48
C TYR A 29 44.71 -12.84 -32.91
N ARG A 30 45.24 -13.35 -34.02
CA ARG A 30 45.01 -14.66 -34.64
C ARG A 30 45.27 -15.83 -33.69
N GLY A 31 44.53 -16.93 -33.89
CA GLY A 31 44.95 -18.27 -33.48
C GLY A 31 43.84 -19.32 -33.66
N GLU A 32 43.88 -20.06 -34.77
CA GLU A 32 42.99 -21.18 -35.11
C GLU A 32 43.43 -22.53 -34.46
N PRO A 33 42.69 -23.65 -34.63
CA PRO A 33 42.24 -24.50 -33.53
C PRO A 33 43.07 -25.79 -33.32
N GLY A 34 42.89 -26.43 -32.15
CA GLY A 34 43.43 -27.76 -31.87
C GLY A 34 42.66 -28.51 -30.78
N ALA A 35 41.94 -29.55 -31.18
CA ALA A 35 41.74 -30.78 -30.39
C ALA A 35 42.63 -31.87 -31.05
N PRO A 36 42.88 -33.07 -30.46
CA PRO A 36 42.36 -33.65 -29.22
C PRO A 36 43.46 -34.33 -28.34
N SER A 37 43.12 -34.83 -27.14
CA SER A 37 43.84 -35.99 -26.59
C SER A 37 43.08 -36.78 -25.54
N GLN A 38 43.06 -38.10 -25.74
CA GLN A 38 42.53 -39.14 -24.88
C GLN A 38 43.58 -39.59 -23.84
N ARG A 39 43.11 -39.97 -22.65
CA ARG A 39 43.65 -41.04 -21.78
C ARG A 39 42.41 -41.70 -21.17
N GLY A 40 42.16 -43.00 -21.20
CA GLY A 40 43.06 -44.16 -21.24
C GLY A 40 43.01 -44.85 -19.88
N ALA A 41 42.08 -45.80 -19.68
CA ALA A 41 42.14 -46.80 -18.62
C ALA A 41 41.31 -48.04 -18.98
N ALA A 42 42.06 -49.06 -19.43
CA ALA A 42 41.94 -50.51 -19.27
C ALA A 42 40.61 -51.25 -19.47
N GLU A 43 40.75 -52.31 -20.27
CA GLU A 43 39.84 -53.37 -20.65
C GLU A 43 39.56 -54.36 -19.50
N ASP A 44 38.40 -55.00 -19.54
CA ASP A 44 38.29 -56.46 -19.47
C ASP A 44 36.96 -56.90 -20.09
N GLY A 45 37.04 -57.82 -21.05
CA GLY A 45 35.92 -58.23 -21.91
C GLY A 45 35.05 -59.34 -21.32
N VAL A 46 33.89 -59.55 -21.95
CA VAL A 46 33.28 -60.84 -22.36
C VAL A 46 32.01 -60.52 -23.18
N GLY A 47 31.78 -61.29 -24.25
CA GLY A 47 30.84 -61.05 -25.35
C GLY A 47 29.32 -61.19 -25.10
N PRO A 48 28.51 -61.28 -26.18
CA PRO A 48 27.18 -60.68 -26.26
C PRO A 48 26.02 -61.68 -26.14
N ALA A 49 24.85 -61.23 -25.67
CA ALA A 49 23.51 -61.67 -26.13
C ALA A 49 22.39 -61.02 -25.29
N GLY A 50 21.26 -60.73 -25.94
CA GLY A 50 19.95 -60.72 -25.28
C GLY A 50 19.22 -59.39 -25.25
N ALA A 51 18.44 -59.14 -26.31
CA ALA A 51 17.31 -58.23 -26.23
C ALA A 51 16.22 -58.82 -25.30
N HIS A 52 15.72 -58.02 -24.36
CA HIS A 52 14.37 -58.17 -23.81
C HIS A 52 13.84 -56.79 -23.36
N PRO A 53 12.60 -56.41 -23.75
CA PRO A 53 11.97 -55.19 -23.29
C PRO A 53 11.16 -55.45 -22.00
N GLY A 54 11.12 -54.50 -21.08
CA GLY A 54 10.16 -54.50 -19.97
C GLY A 54 10.79 -54.33 -18.61
N GLY A 55 10.69 -53.13 -18.06
CA GLY A 55 11.09 -52.83 -16.69
C GLY A 55 11.16 -51.34 -16.44
N VAL A 56 10.00 -50.68 -16.33
CA VAL A 56 9.94 -49.31 -15.78
C VAL A 56 10.22 -49.44 -14.28
N GLY A 57 11.49 -49.39 -13.90
CA GLY A 57 11.92 -49.55 -12.53
C GLY A 57 11.54 -48.35 -11.65
N PRO A 58 11.31 -48.56 -10.34
CA PRO A 58 10.93 -47.51 -9.37
C PRO A 58 11.96 -46.36 -9.27
N HIS A 59 13.17 -46.57 -9.77
CA HIS A 59 14.25 -45.60 -9.75
C HIS A 59 13.99 -44.35 -10.62
N ARG A 60 13.20 -44.46 -11.69
CA ARG A 60 12.89 -43.33 -12.60
C ARG A 60 11.78 -42.42 -12.03
N LEU A 61 10.79 -43.01 -11.36
CA LEU A 61 9.73 -42.29 -10.65
C LEU A 61 10.28 -41.47 -9.47
N VAL A 62 11.26 -42.02 -8.74
CA VAL A 62 11.91 -41.31 -7.63
C VAL A 62 12.68 -40.09 -8.14
N THR A 63 13.36 -40.18 -9.29
CA THR A 63 14.05 -39.03 -9.89
C THR A 63 13.09 -37.95 -10.40
N GLU A 64 11.96 -38.32 -11.02
CA GLU A 64 10.96 -37.33 -11.47
C GLU A 64 10.27 -36.66 -10.29
N ALA A 65 9.89 -37.41 -9.25
CA ALA A 65 9.32 -36.87 -8.03
C ALA A 65 10.30 -35.94 -7.29
N HIS A 66 11.59 -36.30 -7.22
CA HIS A 66 12.64 -35.49 -6.62
C HIS A 66 12.94 -34.22 -7.44
N THR A 67 12.88 -34.30 -8.76
CA THR A 67 13.05 -33.14 -9.65
C THR A 67 11.86 -32.18 -9.54
N ALA A 68 10.64 -32.70 -9.46
CA ALA A 68 9.43 -31.92 -9.25
C ALA A 68 9.40 -31.24 -7.86
N THR A 69 9.82 -31.94 -6.80
CA THR A 69 9.94 -31.34 -5.46
C THR A 69 11.06 -30.30 -5.38
N ASN A 70 12.18 -30.48 -6.10
CA ASN A 70 13.23 -29.45 -6.19
C ASN A 70 12.82 -28.24 -7.04
N ALA A 71 12.01 -28.43 -8.08
CA ALA A 71 11.48 -27.32 -8.90
C ALA A 71 10.42 -26.51 -8.13
N GLN A 72 9.54 -27.18 -7.39
CA GLN A 72 8.68 -26.50 -6.39
C GLN A 72 9.56 -25.84 -5.32
N GLY A 73 10.61 -26.54 -4.90
CA GLY A 73 11.77 -26.13 -4.11
C GLY A 73 12.30 -24.73 -4.41
N SER A 74 12.74 -24.55 -5.65
CA SER A 74 13.32 -23.31 -6.15
C SER A 74 12.26 -22.24 -6.33
N HIS A 75 11.06 -22.60 -6.81
CA HIS A 75 9.95 -21.68 -6.98
C HIS A 75 9.49 -21.04 -5.66
N TRP A 76 9.37 -21.81 -4.56
CA TRP A 76 9.01 -21.25 -3.26
C TRP A 76 10.13 -20.42 -2.63
N LYS A 77 11.41 -20.77 -2.89
CA LYS A 77 12.55 -19.96 -2.45
C LYS A 77 12.59 -18.61 -3.16
N GLN A 78 12.32 -18.61 -4.46
CA GLN A 78 12.23 -17.38 -5.26
C GLN A 78 11.05 -16.51 -4.81
N LYS A 79 9.87 -17.12 -4.56
CA LYS A 79 8.72 -16.42 -3.97
C LYS A 79 9.04 -15.84 -2.59
N ARG A 80 9.71 -16.57 -1.68
CA ARG A 80 10.15 -16.01 -0.38
C ARG A 80 11.09 -14.83 -0.54
N LYS A 81 12.03 -14.89 -1.50
CA LYS A 81 12.96 -13.79 -1.74
C LYS A 81 12.25 -12.55 -2.28
N PHE A 82 11.32 -12.73 -3.20
CA PHE A 82 10.45 -11.68 -3.74
C PHE A 82 9.62 -11.00 -2.63
N LEU A 83 8.98 -11.79 -1.77
CA LEU A 83 8.17 -11.30 -0.65
C LEU A 83 8.98 -10.50 0.38
N VAL A 84 10.26 -10.84 0.59
CA VAL A 84 11.15 -10.11 1.49
C VAL A 84 11.58 -8.76 0.88
N GLU A 85 11.90 -8.73 -0.41
CA GLU A 85 12.28 -7.50 -1.11
C GLU A 85 11.10 -6.51 -1.20
N GLU A 86 9.88 -6.99 -1.47
CA GLU A 86 8.68 -6.14 -1.47
C GLU A 86 8.27 -5.68 -0.07
N ALA A 87 8.36 -6.53 0.95
CA ALA A 87 8.10 -6.11 2.34
C ALA A 87 9.11 -5.06 2.81
N MET A 88 10.38 -5.17 2.41
CA MET A 88 11.39 -4.16 2.70
C MET A 88 11.11 -2.84 1.97
N LEU A 89 10.70 -2.89 0.70
CA LEU A 89 10.30 -1.72 -0.07
C LEU A 89 9.07 -1.04 0.56
N LEU A 90 8.05 -1.80 0.96
CA LEU A 90 6.87 -1.27 1.64
C LEU A 90 7.19 -0.66 2.99
N ASN A 91 8.10 -1.27 3.76
CA ASN A 91 8.55 -0.72 5.02
C ASN A 91 9.28 0.61 4.82
N GLU A 92 10.17 0.69 3.82
CA GLU A 92 10.87 1.93 3.46
C GLU A 92 9.89 3.01 2.97
N ILE A 93 8.90 2.64 2.16
CA ILE A 93 7.86 3.54 1.67
C ILE A 93 7.05 4.10 2.85
N THR A 94 6.62 3.24 3.78
CA THR A 94 5.77 3.64 4.90
C THR A 94 6.53 4.43 5.94
N CYS A 95 7.75 4.01 6.30
CA CYS A 95 8.62 4.84 7.14
C CYS A 95 8.78 6.24 6.54
N ASN A 96 9.00 6.32 5.22
CA ASN A 96 9.10 7.63 4.59
C ASN A 96 7.78 8.42 4.67
N LEU A 97 6.59 7.83 4.56
CA LEU A 97 5.33 8.59 4.60
C LEU A 97 4.86 8.98 6.00
N PHE A 98 5.20 8.18 6.99
CA PHE A 98 4.93 8.48 8.40
C PHE A 98 5.96 9.48 8.96
N TYR A 99 7.24 9.38 8.54
CA TYR A 99 8.35 10.14 9.14
C TYR A 99 8.98 11.24 8.25
N THR A 100 8.79 11.31 6.92
CA THR A 100 9.32 12.46 6.12
C THR A 100 8.57 13.77 6.35
N SER A 101 7.66 13.82 7.33
CA SER A 101 7.11 15.08 7.83
C SER A 101 8.02 15.70 8.90
N ASP A 102 8.97 14.93 9.45
CA ASP A 102 9.70 15.31 10.67
C ASP A 102 11.07 15.97 10.39
N GLN A 103 11.65 15.80 9.19
CA GLN A 103 12.98 16.39 8.88
C GLN A 103 12.96 17.78 8.22
N SER A 104 11.79 18.34 7.88
CA SER A 104 11.69 19.71 7.35
C SER A 104 11.00 20.71 8.29
N GLN A 105 10.51 20.28 9.45
CA GLN A 105 10.16 21.17 10.56
C GLN A 105 10.48 20.53 11.92
N ALA A 106 11.76 20.56 12.30
CA ALA A 106 12.10 20.61 13.72
C ALA A 106 11.57 21.95 14.30
N GLY A 107 10.28 21.99 14.64
CA GLY A 107 9.60 23.19 15.14
C GLY A 107 8.07 23.24 15.05
N GLY A 108 7.39 22.23 14.48
CA GLY A 108 5.93 22.20 14.44
C GLY A 108 5.35 21.98 15.85
N LYS A 109 4.67 22.98 16.42
CA LYS A 109 3.89 22.81 17.65
C LYS A 109 2.74 21.85 17.34
N GLU A 110 2.68 20.69 17.99
CA GLU A 110 1.43 19.91 18.06
C GLU A 110 0.31 20.82 18.54
N THR A 111 -0.74 20.93 17.73
CA THR A 111 -1.94 21.67 18.12
C THR A 111 -2.72 20.83 19.11
N LYS A 112 -2.74 21.27 20.36
CA LYS A 112 -3.46 20.58 21.43
C LYS A 112 -4.97 20.72 21.22
N PRO A 113 -5.79 19.74 21.69
CA PRO A 113 -7.25 19.80 21.56
C PRO A 113 -7.87 21.08 22.15
N GLU A 114 -7.20 21.69 23.13
CA GLU A 114 -7.62 22.92 23.83
C GLU A 114 -7.46 24.21 23.00
N ASP A 115 -6.68 24.19 21.91
CA ASP A 115 -6.49 25.34 21.00
C ASP A 115 -7.62 25.45 19.95
N PHE A 116 -8.49 24.44 19.88
CA PHE A 116 -9.75 24.52 19.16
C PHE A 116 -10.76 25.32 19.97
N GLY A 117 -11.14 26.50 19.45
CA GLY A 117 -12.20 27.40 19.90
C GLY A 117 -12.92 26.99 21.18
N GLN A 118 -12.60 27.65 22.30
CA GLN A 118 -13.50 27.69 23.46
C GLN A 118 -14.74 28.51 23.10
N SER A 119 -15.67 27.87 22.41
CA SER A 119 -17.02 28.38 22.20
C SER A 119 -18.02 27.27 22.49
N SER A 120 -18.34 27.17 23.77
CA SER A 120 -19.62 26.67 24.24
C SER A 120 -20.75 27.29 23.42
N VAL A 121 -21.55 26.47 22.72
CA VAL A 121 -22.97 26.22 22.95
C VAL A 121 -23.39 25.23 21.86
N SER A 122 -23.78 24.02 22.26
CA SER A 122 -24.57 23.12 21.42
C SER A 122 -25.77 23.89 20.88
N SER A 123 -25.75 24.26 19.60
CA SER A 123 -26.93 24.83 18.95
C SER A 123 -28.05 23.79 19.00
N PRO A 124 -29.31 24.16 19.29
CA PRO A 124 -30.41 23.20 19.43
C PRO A 124 -30.72 22.42 18.14
N ASP A 125 -30.22 22.90 17.00
CA ASP A 125 -30.29 22.20 15.71
C ASP A 125 -29.08 21.26 15.57
N GLY A 126 -29.21 20.03 16.06
CA GLY A 126 -28.19 18.97 16.02
C GLY A 126 -27.77 18.47 14.63
N ASN A 127 -27.95 19.28 13.59
CA ASN A 127 -27.68 18.95 12.18
C ASN A 127 -26.75 19.97 11.47
N LYS A 128 -26.26 21.01 12.15
CA LYS A 128 -25.39 22.02 11.51
C LYS A 128 -23.91 21.71 11.72
N VAL A 129 -23.15 21.82 10.64
CA VAL A 129 -21.67 21.73 10.66
C VAL A 129 -21.11 22.92 11.41
N ASP A 130 -20.18 22.67 12.32
CA ASP A 130 -19.32 23.69 12.89
C ASP A 130 -18.37 24.19 11.81
N ILE A 131 -18.64 25.39 11.30
CA ILE A 131 -17.90 26.00 10.19
C ILE A 131 -16.45 26.32 10.57
N GLU A 132 -16.19 26.66 11.84
CA GLU A 132 -14.83 26.95 12.29
C GLU A 132 -14.01 25.66 12.34
N ALA A 133 -14.54 24.60 12.95
CA ALA A 133 -13.91 23.28 12.96
C ALA A 133 -13.70 22.74 11.52
N PHE A 134 -14.73 22.83 10.67
CA PHE A 134 -14.63 22.44 9.26
C PHE A 134 -13.52 23.20 8.53
N SER A 135 -13.42 24.52 8.74
CA SER A 135 -12.34 25.34 8.15
C SER A 135 -10.95 24.89 8.59
N GLN A 136 -10.76 24.47 9.83
CA GLN A 136 -9.46 23.93 10.27
C GLN A 136 -9.14 22.59 9.60
N PHE A 137 -10.13 21.70 9.49
CA PHE A 137 -9.94 20.41 8.83
C PHE A 137 -9.62 20.56 7.34
N THR A 138 -10.27 21.49 6.63
CA THR A 138 -9.99 21.71 5.22
C THR A 138 -8.61 22.32 4.94
N LYS A 139 -7.97 22.99 5.92
CA LYS A 139 -6.58 23.45 5.79
C LYS A 139 -5.58 22.30 5.73
N ILE A 140 -5.81 21.23 6.50
CA ILE A 140 -4.89 20.09 6.60
C ILE A 140 -5.23 18.94 5.64
N ILE A 141 -6.40 18.97 4.99
CA ILE A 141 -6.83 17.86 4.11
C ILE A 141 -6.01 17.76 2.82
N THR A 142 -5.58 18.89 2.25
CA THR A 142 -4.81 18.89 0.99
C THR A 142 -3.44 18.21 1.17
N PRO A 143 -2.65 18.54 2.22
CA PRO A 143 -1.45 17.75 2.56
C PRO A 143 -1.74 16.27 2.84
N ALA A 144 -2.85 15.95 3.51
CA ALA A 144 -3.21 14.57 3.80
C ALA A 144 -3.47 13.75 2.52
N ILE A 145 -4.28 14.28 1.59
CA ILE A 145 -4.53 13.69 0.27
C ILE A 145 -3.21 13.54 -0.50
N THR A 146 -2.36 14.58 -0.48
CA THR A 146 -1.07 14.56 -1.17
C THR A 146 -0.20 13.39 -0.72
N ARG A 147 -0.17 13.11 0.58
CA ARG A 147 0.58 11.96 1.12
C ARG A 147 -0.05 10.60 0.79
N VAL A 148 -1.31 10.54 0.37
CA VAL A 148 -1.90 9.31 -0.20
C VAL A 148 -1.43 9.12 -1.64
N VAL A 149 -1.44 10.19 -2.43
CA VAL A 149 -0.93 10.18 -3.82
C VAL A 149 0.56 9.81 -3.85
N ASP A 150 1.37 10.39 -2.96
CA ASP A 150 2.80 10.10 -2.86
C ASP A 150 3.08 8.67 -2.38
N PHE A 151 2.18 8.07 -1.58
CA PHE A 151 2.25 6.64 -1.26
C PHE A 151 2.05 5.79 -2.50
N ALA A 152 0.95 6.00 -3.20
CA ALA A 152 0.60 5.22 -4.38
C ALA A 152 1.71 5.30 -5.44
N LYS A 153 2.28 6.48 -5.67
CA LYS A 153 3.36 6.72 -6.64
C LYS A 153 4.71 6.09 -6.27
N LYS A 154 4.87 5.61 -5.04
CA LYS A 154 6.06 4.84 -4.66
C LYS A 154 5.93 3.36 -4.97
N LEU A 155 4.73 2.88 -5.32
CA LEU A 155 4.48 1.50 -5.69
C LEU A 155 4.64 1.33 -7.22
N PRO A 156 5.66 0.59 -7.69
CA PRO A 156 5.89 0.39 -9.13
C PRO A 156 4.65 -0.14 -9.86
N MET A 157 3.97 -1.12 -9.25
CA MET A 157 2.74 -1.73 -9.78
C MET A 157 1.63 -0.71 -10.04
N PHE A 158 1.49 0.32 -9.19
CA PHE A 158 0.51 1.39 -9.39
C PHE A 158 0.96 2.34 -10.51
N CYS A 159 2.24 2.72 -10.54
CA CYS A 159 2.79 3.63 -11.55
C CYS A 159 2.73 3.08 -12.97
N GLU A 160 2.66 1.76 -13.13
CA GLU A 160 2.57 1.10 -14.42
C GLU A 160 1.13 0.95 -14.96
N LEU A 161 0.11 1.37 -14.19
CA LEU A 161 -1.29 1.44 -14.63
C LEU A 161 -1.54 2.68 -15.50
N PRO A 162 -2.56 2.68 -16.38
CA PRO A 162 -2.99 3.90 -17.05
C PRO A 162 -3.34 5.02 -16.06
N CYS A 163 -3.16 6.27 -16.50
CA CYS A 163 -3.41 7.45 -15.66
C CYS A 163 -4.87 7.48 -15.16
N GLU A 164 -5.80 7.08 -16.01
CA GLU A 164 -7.23 6.99 -15.73
C GLU A 164 -7.52 6.00 -14.59
N ASP A 165 -6.94 4.79 -14.66
CA ASP A 165 -7.06 3.79 -13.59
C ASP A 165 -6.41 4.29 -12.29
N GLN A 166 -5.25 4.96 -12.36
CA GLN A 166 -4.59 5.54 -11.19
C GLN A 166 -5.48 6.58 -10.49
N ILE A 167 -6.16 7.44 -11.25
CA ILE A 167 -7.09 8.45 -10.71
C ILE A 167 -8.28 7.75 -10.04
N ILE A 168 -8.89 6.77 -10.70
CA ILE A 168 -10.04 6.03 -10.17
C ILE A 168 -9.68 5.36 -8.83
N LEU A 169 -8.53 4.68 -8.77
CA LEU A 169 -8.06 4.03 -7.55
C LEU A 169 -7.80 5.05 -6.43
N LEU A 170 -7.15 6.18 -6.73
CA LEU A 170 -6.90 7.25 -5.76
C LEU A 170 -8.20 7.85 -5.21
N LYS A 171 -9.16 8.21 -6.08
CA LYS A 171 -10.48 8.72 -5.65
C LYS A 171 -11.19 7.69 -4.75
N GLY A 172 -11.15 6.41 -5.13
CA GLY A 172 -11.80 5.33 -4.40
C GLY A 172 -11.21 5.05 -3.01
N CYS A 173 -9.88 5.10 -2.85
CA CYS A 173 -9.22 4.72 -1.60
C CYS A 173 -8.89 5.89 -0.66
N CYS A 174 -8.93 7.13 -1.13
CA CYS A 174 -8.32 8.25 -0.40
C CYS A 174 -8.86 8.41 1.03
N MET A 175 -10.18 8.40 1.20
CA MET A 175 -10.79 8.50 2.53
C MET A 175 -10.49 7.26 3.39
N GLU A 176 -10.48 6.07 2.79
CA GLU A 176 -10.21 4.81 3.47
C GLU A 176 -8.78 4.83 4.07
N ILE A 177 -7.78 5.24 3.27
CA ILE A 177 -6.39 5.36 3.71
C ILE A 177 -6.22 6.47 4.75
N MET A 178 -6.84 7.65 4.57
CA MET A 178 -6.75 8.72 5.56
C MET A 178 -7.40 8.32 6.89
N SER A 179 -8.52 7.61 6.86
CA SER A 179 -9.21 7.10 8.04
C SER A 179 -8.35 6.07 8.78
N LEU A 180 -7.73 5.13 8.05
CA LEU A 180 -6.77 4.19 8.63
C LEU A 180 -5.61 4.92 9.31
N ARG A 181 -5.01 5.92 8.64
CA ARG A 181 -3.89 6.71 9.17
C ARG A 181 -4.24 7.51 10.42
N ALA A 182 -5.48 7.96 10.54
CA ALA A 182 -5.99 8.60 11.75
C ALA A 182 -6.20 7.55 12.85
N ALA A 183 -6.89 6.44 12.53
CA ALA A 183 -7.25 5.39 13.48
C ALA A 183 -6.04 4.72 14.15
N VAL A 184 -4.94 4.49 13.41
CA VAL A 184 -3.70 3.94 14.00
C VAL A 184 -2.95 4.94 14.90
N ARG A 185 -3.34 6.22 14.88
CA ARG A 185 -2.87 7.28 15.78
C ARG A 185 -3.93 7.66 16.82
N TYR A 186 -4.81 6.72 17.16
CA TYR A 186 -5.70 6.86 18.30
C TYR A 186 -4.90 6.78 19.59
N ASP A 187 -5.07 7.78 20.45
CA ASP A 187 -4.51 7.80 21.79
C ASP A 187 -5.60 7.49 22.84
N PRO A 188 -5.50 6.36 23.56
CA PRO A 188 -6.47 6.01 24.60
C PRO A 188 -6.44 6.94 25.83
N GLU A 189 -5.32 7.63 26.10
CA GLU A 189 -5.23 8.50 27.29
C GLU A 189 -6.00 9.81 27.12
N SER A 190 -5.87 10.45 25.96
CA SER A 190 -6.61 11.67 25.63
C SER A 190 -7.93 11.42 24.88
N GLU A 191 -8.20 10.17 24.49
CA GLU A 191 -9.31 9.77 23.63
C GLU A 191 -9.40 10.58 22.32
N THR A 192 -8.24 10.84 21.70
CA THR A 192 -8.14 11.62 20.47
C THR A 192 -7.61 10.83 19.29
N LEU A 193 -7.92 11.30 18.08
CA LEU A 193 -7.23 10.91 16.86
C LEU A 193 -6.28 12.02 16.45
N THR A 194 -5.09 11.68 15.96
CA THR A 194 -4.16 12.67 15.38
C THR A 194 -4.31 12.74 13.86
N LEU A 195 -4.88 13.83 13.36
CA LEU A 195 -5.02 14.14 11.94
C LEU A 195 -3.76 14.81 11.40
N ASN A 196 -3.40 14.46 10.17
CA ASN A 196 -2.23 14.95 9.45
C ASN A 196 -0.88 14.79 10.21
N GLY A 197 -0.85 14.09 11.36
CA GLY A 197 0.33 13.95 12.21
C GLY A 197 0.60 15.14 13.15
N GLU A 198 -0.30 16.13 13.22
CA GLU A 198 -0.06 17.39 13.96
C GLU A 198 -1.27 17.92 14.73
N MET A 199 -2.47 17.40 14.45
CA MET A 199 -3.74 17.92 14.95
C MET A 199 -4.51 16.85 15.70
N ALA A 200 -4.44 16.88 17.03
CA ALA A 200 -5.22 15.99 17.89
C ALA A 200 -6.67 16.48 17.98
N VAL A 201 -7.63 15.61 17.68
CA VAL A 201 -9.06 15.93 17.68
C VAL A 201 -9.85 14.92 18.50
N THR A 202 -10.84 15.41 19.23
CA THR A 202 -11.83 14.59 19.92
C THR A 202 -12.91 14.08 18.97
N ARG A 203 -13.66 13.08 19.42
CA ARG A 203 -14.79 12.49 18.67
C ARG A 203 -15.82 13.54 18.26
N ASP A 204 -16.20 14.42 19.19
CA ASP A 204 -17.21 15.45 18.95
C ASP A 204 -16.69 16.57 18.04
N GLN A 205 -15.43 16.98 18.16
CA GLN A 205 -14.83 17.96 17.25
C GLN A 205 -14.85 17.45 15.80
N LEU A 206 -14.42 16.20 15.59
CA LEU A 206 -14.41 15.61 14.25
C LEU A 206 -15.82 15.39 13.69
N LYS A 207 -16.77 15.00 14.56
CA LYS A 207 -18.18 14.81 14.22
C LYS A 207 -18.86 16.11 13.81
N ASN A 208 -18.76 17.13 14.65
CA ASN A 208 -19.41 18.42 14.46
C ASN A 208 -18.73 19.24 13.35
N GLY A 209 -17.41 19.12 13.18
CA GLY A 209 -16.68 19.77 12.09
C GLY A 209 -16.87 19.12 10.72
N GLY A 210 -17.83 18.20 10.56
CA GLY A 210 -18.36 17.84 9.25
C GLY A 210 -18.53 16.35 8.99
N LEU A 211 -17.77 15.47 9.64
CA LEU A 211 -17.83 14.04 9.35
C LEU A 211 -19.11 13.35 9.87
N GLY A 212 -19.81 13.95 10.84
CA GLY A 212 -21.01 13.34 11.41
C GLY A 212 -20.73 11.94 11.96
N VAL A 213 -21.62 10.97 11.67
CA VAL A 213 -21.47 9.56 12.11
C VAL A 213 -20.23 8.87 11.56
N VAL A 214 -19.59 9.41 10.51
CA VAL A 214 -18.32 8.86 10.01
C VAL A 214 -17.21 9.05 11.04
N SER A 215 -17.26 10.12 11.84
CA SER A 215 -16.36 10.31 12.99
C SER A 215 -16.42 9.10 13.92
N ASP A 216 -17.64 8.68 14.28
CA ASP A 216 -17.85 7.58 15.23
C ASP A 216 -17.20 6.28 14.74
N ALA A 217 -17.37 5.97 13.45
CA ALA A 217 -16.78 4.78 12.84
C ALA A 217 -15.24 4.80 12.82
N ILE A 218 -14.61 5.96 12.60
CA ILE A 218 -13.14 6.08 12.61
C ILE A 218 -12.59 5.92 14.03
N PHE A 219 -13.25 6.52 15.03
CA PHE A 219 -12.84 6.35 16.42
C PHE A 219 -13.02 4.90 16.90
N ASP A 220 -14.14 4.26 16.57
CA ASP A 220 -14.39 2.86 16.93
C ASP A 220 -13.38 1.92 16.27
N LEU A 221 -12.97 2.23 15.03
CA LEU A 221 -11.86 1.57 14.37
C LEU A 221 -10.54 1.79 15.13
N GLY A 222 -10.23 3.01 15.53
CA GLY A 222 -9.01 3.34 16.29
C GLY A 222 -8.92 2.62 17.63
N VAL A 223 -10.01 2.63 18.41
CA VAL A 223 -10.14 1.86 19.65
C VAL A 223 -9.91 0.38 19.37
N SER A 224 -10.55 -0.17 18.34
CA SER A 224 -10.36 -1.58 17.98
C SER A 224 -8.92 -1.91 17.58
N LEU A 225 -8.28 -1.06 16.78
CA LEU A 225 -6.92 -1.26 16.26
C LEU A 225 -5.84 -1.10 17.32
N SER A 226 -6.09 -0.36 18.41
CA SER A 226 -5.14 -0.25 19.54
C SER A 226 -4.70 -1.62 20.07
N SER A 227 -5.60 -2.61 20.08
CA SER A 227 -5.31 -3.97 20.54
C SER A 227 -4.52 -4.82 19.53
N PHE A 228 -4.44 -4.37 18.26
CA PHE A 228 -3.74 -5.10 17.20
C PHE A 228 -2.23 -4.84 17.20
N ASN A 229 -1.76 -3.74 17.80
CA ASN A 229 -0.34 -3.35 17.81
C ASN A 229 0.31 -3.44 16.42
N LEU A 230 -0.36 -2.82 15.43
CA LEU A 230 0.12 -2.80 14.06
C LEU A 230 1.45 -2.06 13.98
N ASP A 231 2.41 -2.63 13.27
CA ASP A 231 3.62 -1.90 12.89
C ASP A 231 3.46 -1.18 11.54
N ASP A 232 4.48 -0.39 11.18
CA ASP A 232 4.49 0.39 9.94
C ASP A 232 4.37 -0.50 8.70
N SER A 233 4.93 -1.71 8.71
CA SER A 233 4.81 -2.65 7.59
C SER A 233 3.38 -3.16 7.42
N GLU A 234 2.68 -3.48 8.52
CA GLU A 234 1.30 -3.94 8.49
C GLU A 234 0.35 -2.83 8.01
N VAL A 235 0.59 -1.58 8.42
CA VAL A 235 -0.15 -0.43 7.92
C VAL A 235 0.17 -0.14 6.44
N ALA A 236 1.42 -0.36 5.99
CA ALA A 236 1.81 -0.28 4.58
C ALA A 236 0.98 -1.24 3.71
N LEU A 237 0.94 -2.50 4.14
CA LEU A 237 0.29 -3.59 3.43
C LEU A 237 -1.22 -3.39 3.38
N LEU A 238 -1.84 -2.93 4.48
CA LEU A 238 -3.25 -2.51 4.49
C LEU A 238 -3.52 -1.43 3.44
N GLN A 239 -2.71 -0.36 3.40
CA GLN A 239 -2.89 0.71 2.43
C GLN A 239 -2.74 0.23 0.99
N ALA A 240 -1.80 -0.69 0.71
CA ALA A 240 -1.62 -1.25 -0.62
C ALA A 240 -2.83 -2.09 -1.06
N VAL A 241 -3.37 -2.93 -0.17
CA VAL A 241 -4.59 -3.73 -0.41
C VAL A 241 -5.79 -2.82 -0.67
N ILE A 242 -5.95 -1.76 0.12
CA ILE A 242 -7.04 -0.78 -0.04
C ILE A 242 -6.89 0.01 -1.35
N LEU A 243 -5.67 0.42 -1.72
CA LEU A 243 -5.39 1.13 -2.96
C LEU A 243 -5.71 0.29 -4.19
N LEU A 244 -5.29 -0.98 -4.22
CA LEU A 244 -5.39 -1.87 -5.38
C LEU A 244 -6.74 -2.61 -5.42
N SER A 245 -7.81 -1.84 -5.29
CA SER A 245 -9.18 -2.36 -5.27
C SER A 245 -9.73 -2.45 -6.69
N SER A 246 -9.86 -3.67 -7.23
CA SER A 246 -10.32 -3.90 -8.61
C SER A 246 -11.84 -3.69 -8.81
N ASP A 247 -12.58 -3.51 -7.72
CA ASP A 247 -14.03 -3.31 -7.69
C ASP A 247 -14.47 -1.85 -7.94
N ARG A 248 -13.53 -0.93 -8.24
CA ARG A 248 -13.87 0.47 -8.52
C ARG A 248 -14.50 0.62 -9.93
N PRO A 249 -15.63 1.35 -10.07
CA PRO A 249 -16.27 1.56 -11.36
C PRO A 249 -15.36 2.29 -12.36
N GLY A 250 -15.40 1.87 -13.63
CA GLY A 250 -14.69 2.54 -14.73
C GLY A 250 -13.24 2.08 -14.95
N LEU A 251 -12.73 1.15 -14.14
CA LEU A 251 -11.39 0.59 -14.32
C LEU A 251 -11.26 -0.17 -15.64
N SER A 252 -10.15 0.07 -16.35
CA SER A 252 -9.82 -0.60 -17.62
C SER A 252 -8.95 -1.85 -17.43
N ASN A 253 -8.07 -1.89 -16.42
CA ASN A 253 -7.15 -3.02 -16.16
C ASN A 253 -7.51 -3.81 -14.89
N VAL A 254 -8.79 -4.16 -14.72
CA VAL A 254 -9.32 -4.88 -13.53
C VAL A 254 -8.48 -6.11 -13.17
N GLU A 255 -8.22 -7.00 -14.13
CA GLU A 255 -7.50 -8.26 -13.89
C GLU A 255 -6.05 -8.04 -13.40
N ARG A 256 -5.39 -6.99 -13.92
CA ARG A 256 -4.04 -6.64 -13.48
C ARG A 256 -4.04 -6.12 -12.04
N ILE A 257 -5.00 -5.26 -11.71
CA ILE A 257 -5.14 -4.68 -10.38
C ILE A 257 -5.44 -5.78 -9.35
N GLU A 258 -6.34 -6.71 -9.70
CA GLU A 258 -6.68 -7.87 -8.87
C GLU A 258 -5.45 -8.75 -8.60
N ARG A 259 -4.67 -9.10 -9.63
CA ARG A 259 -3.42 -9.85 -9.45
C ARG A 259 -2.42 -9.15 -8.54
N CYS A 260 -2.24 -7.83 -8.70
CA CYS A 260 -1.38 -7.06 -7.80
C CYS A 260 -1.92 -7.08 -6.35
N GLN A 261 -3.23 -6.97 -6.16
CA GLN A 261 -3.84 -7.03 -4.83
C GLN A 261 -3.65 -8.40 -4.17
N GLU A 262 -3.78 -9.49 -4.93
CA GLU A 262 -3.52 -10.86 -4.47
C GLU A 262 -2.07 -11.04 -4.01
N ASP A 263 -1.10 -10.50 -4.76
CA ASP A 263 0.31 -10.54 -4.37
C ASP A 263 0.56 -9.82 -3.03
N PHE A 264 -0.04 -8.63 -2.84
CA PHE A 264 0.04 -7.92 -1.56
C PHE A 264 -0.68 -8.66 -0.43
N LEU A 265 -1.85 -9.25 -0.67
CA LEU A 265 -2.56 -10.05 0.34
C LEU A 265 -1.75 -11.26 0.78
N LEU A 266 -1.11 -11.97 -0.16
CA LEU A 266 -0.24 -13.10 0.14
C LEU A 266 0.99 -12.66 0.94
N ALA A 267 1.64 -11.57 0.51
CA ALA A 267 2.76 -10.98 1.25
C ALA A 267 2.36 -10.60 2.68
N PHE A 268 1.17 -10.01 2.82
CA PHE A 268 0.65 -9.59 4.09
C PHE A 268 0.36 -10.75 5.03
N GLU A 269 -0.33 -11.79 4.54
CA GLU A 269 -0.58 -13.00 5.32
C GLU A 269 0.74 -13.64 5.81
N HIS A 270 1.76 -13.71 4.94
CA HIS A 270 3.07 -14.19 5.33
C HIS A 270 3.74 -13.31 6.38
N TYR A 271 3.63 -11.99 6.26
CA TYR A 271 4.16 -11.05 7.25
C TYR A 271 3.47 -11.19 8.61
N ILE A 272 2.14 -11.30 8.64
CA ILE A 272 1.37 -11.56 9.86
C ILE A 272 1.80 -12.86 10.54
N ASN A 273 2.00 -13.93 9.75
CA ASN A 273 2.49 -15.21 10.26
C ASN A 273 3.91 -15.10 10.84
N HIS A 274 4.76 -14.22 10.30
CA HIS A 274 6.08 -13.94 10.84
C HIS A 274 6.03 -13.15 12.15
N ARG A 275 5.13 -12.16 12.24
CA ARG A 275 4.92 -11.30 13.42
C ARG A 275 4.45 -12.06 14.66
N LYS A 276 3.73 -13.18 14.47
CA LYS A 276 3.24 -14.06 15.55
C LYS A 276 2.46 -13.31 16.62
N HIS A 277 1.50 -12.49 16.18
CA HIS A 277 0.56 -11.80 17.06
C HIS A 277 -0.11 -12.77 18.05
N LYS A 278 -0.30 -12.31 19.29
CA LYS A 278 -0.90 -13.12 20.37
C LYS A 278 -2.42 -13.24 20.25
N VAL A 279 -3.05 -12.39 19.45
CA VAL A 279 -4.50 -12.38 19.25
C VAL A 279 -4.90 -13.54 18.33
N ALA A 280 -5.79 -14.40 18.80
CA ALA A 280 -6.31 -15.50 17.99
C ALA A 280 -7.07 -14.99 16.75
N HIS A 281 -6.89 -15.71 15.64
CA HIS A 281 -7.50 -15.39 14.34
C HIS A 281 -7.18 -13.97 13.86
N PHE A 282 -5.94 -13.50 14.08
CA PHE A 282 -5.51 -12.15 13.73
C PHE A 282 -5.77 -11.81 12.26
N TRP A 283 -5.35 -12.67 11.33
CA TRP A 283 -5.48 -12.41 9.90
C TRP A 283 -6.93 -12.21 9.43
N PRO A 284 -7.89 -13.12 9.72
CA PRO A 284 -9.30 -12.88 9.40
C PRO A 284 -9.87 -11.60 10.05
N LYS A 285 -9.51 -11.31 11.30
CA LYS A 285 -9.95 -10.09 11.99
C LYS A 285 -9.41 -8.83 11.33
N LEU A 286 -8.18 -8.87 10.84
CA LEU A 286 -7.56 -7.76 10.12
C LEU A 286 -8.24 -7.51 8.77
N LEU A 287 -8.60 -8.58 8.05
CA LEU A 287 -9.37 -8.46 6.81
C LEU A 287 -10.75 -7.82 7.04
N MET A 288 -11.41 -8.10 8.18
CA MET A 288 -12.65 -7.41 8.54
C MET A 288 -12.44 -5.88 8.71
N LYS A 289 -11.25 -5.43 9.11
CA LYS A 289 -10.93 -3.99 9.19
C LYS A 289 -10.82 -3.33 7.84
N VAL A 290 -10.44 -4.07 6.80
CA VAL A 290 -10.54 -3.58 5.42
C VAL A 290 -12.01 -3.34 5.05
N THR A 291 -12.93 -4.23 5.45
CA THR A 291 -14.38 -4.03 5.24
C THR A 291 -14.90 -2.81 6.01
N ASP A 292 -14.53 -2.64 7.28
CA ASP A 292 -14.88 -1.46 8.07
C ASP A 292 -14.44 -0.16 7.36
N LEU A 293 -13.23 -0.14 6.80
CA LEU A 293 -12.70 1.00 6.04
C LEU A 293 -13.44 1.27 4.73
N ARG A 294 -13.83 0.24 3.98
CA ARG A 294 -14.68 0.40 2.78
C ARG A 294 -16.02 1.05 3.14
N MET A 295 -16.63 0.63 4.26
CA MET A 295 -17.88 1.21 4.74
C MET A 295 -17.70 2.68 5.15
N ILE A 296 -16.62 3.01 5.85
CA ILE A 296 -16.26 4.40 6.17
C ILE A 296 -16.13 5.24 4.89
N GLY A 297 -15.44 4.73 3.87
CA GLY A 297 -15.30 5.40 2.57
C GLY A 297 -16.64 5.69 1.90
N ALA A 298 -17.53 4.69 1.84
CA ALA A 298 -18.86 4.84 1.27
C ALA A 298 -19.74 5.83 2.05
N CYS A 299 -19.73 5.76 3.39
CA CYS A 299 -20.45 6.70 4.24
C CYS A 299 -19.92 8.14 4.08
N HIS A 300 -18.60 8.32 3.95
CA HIS A 300 -18.01 9.62 3.68
C HIS A 300 -18.46 10.18 2.34
N ALA A 301 -18.51 9.39 1.27
CA ALA A 301 -18.99 9.86 -0.03
C ALA A 301 -20.42 10.42 0.07
N SER A 302 -21.32 9.73 0.80
CA SER A 302 -22.66 10.25 1.09
C SER A 302 -22.63 11.52 1.94
N ARG A 303 -21.77 11.57 2.97
CA ARG A 303 -21.65 12.75 3.84
C ARG A 303 -21.10 13.96 3.10
N PHE A 304 -20.17 13.77 2.17
CA PHE A 304 -19.57 14.83 1.36
C PHE A 304 -20.61 15.58 0.53
N LEU A 305 -21.63 14.89 0.00
CA LEU A 305 -22.76 15.53 -0.69
C LEU A 305 -23.54 16.47 0.22
N HIS A 306 -23.77 16.09 1.48
CA HIS A 306 -24.42 16.97 2.47
C HIS A 306 -23.53 18.16 2.84
N LEU A 307 -22.22 17.96 2.98
CA LEU A 307 -21.27 19.04 3.25
C LEU A 307 -21.32 20.12 2.16
N LYS A 308 -21.43 19.76 0.88
CA LYS A 308 -21.56 20.73 -0.22
C LYS A 308 -22.83 21.58 -0.14
N VAL A 309 -23.85 21.12 0.57
CA VAL A 309 -25.10 21.87 0.79
C VAL A 309 -25.01 22.72 2.05
N GLU A 310 -24.38 22.19 3.11
CA GLU A 310 -24.33 22.80 4.44
C GLU A 310 -23.21 23.86 4.56
N CYS A 311 -22.12 23.74 3.79
CA CYS A 311 -20.92 24.58 3.89
C CYS A 311 -20.71 25.47 2.65
N PRO A 312 -20.16 26.69 2.82
CA PRO A 312 -19.76 27.54 1.69
C PRO A 312 -18.70 26.88 0.79
N THR A 313 -18.86 26.98 -0.53
CA THR A 313 -17.96 26.37 -1.52
C THR A 313 -16.52 26.85 -1.38
N GLU A 314 -16.28 28.08 -0.92
CA GLU A 314 -14.93 28.63 -0.78
C GLU A 314 -14.10 27.92 0.30
N LEU A 315 -14.75 27.19 1.21
CA LEU A 315 -14.07 26.41 2.24
C LEU A 315 -13.51 25.09 1.73
N PHE A 316 -13.89 24.65 0.53
CA PHE A 316 -13.44 23.39 -0.06
C PHE A 316 -12.20 23.61 -0.92
N PRO A 317 -11.03 23.05 -0.55
CA PRO A 317 -9.84 23.12 -1.38
C PRO A 317 -10.07 22.44 -2.74
N PRO A 318 -9.49 22.94 -3.85
CA PRO A 318 -9.70 22.35 -5.17
C PRO A 318 -9.36 20.85 -5.26
N LEU A 319 -8.28 20.43 -4.59
CA LEU A 319 -7.89 19.01 -4.55
C LEU A 319 -8.87 18.16 -3.75
N PHE A 320 -9.49 18.73 -2.70
CA PHE A 320 -10.52 18.05 -1.91
C PHE A 320 -11.76 17.80 -2.78
N LEU A 321 -12.19 18.80 -3.56
CA LEU A 321 -13.28 18.64 -4.53
C LEU A 321 -12.91 17.60 -5.59
N GLU A 322 -11.76 17.70 -6.25
CA GLU A 322 -11.39 16.78 -7.33
C GLU A 322 -11.38 15.29 -6.91
N VAL A 323 -11.00 15.00 -5.66
CA VAL A 323 -10.91 13.63 -5.16
C VAL A 323 -12.28 13.05 -4.81
N PHE A 324 -13.16 13.84 -4.19
CA PHE A 324 -14.41 13.35 -3.61
C PHE A 324 -15.68 13.78 -4.34
N GLU A 325 -15.55 14.64 -5.35
CA GLU A 325 -16.59 14.91 -6.33
C GLU A 325 -16.45 13.91 -7.48
N ASP A 326 -17.54 13.22 -7.83
CA ASP A 326 -17.56 12.21 -8.90
C ASP A 326 -17.25 12.80 -10.29
#